data_AF-A0AAW4IET1-F1
#
_entry.id   AF-A0AAW4IET1-F1
#
_cell.length_a   1.000
_cell.length_b   1.000
_cell.length_c   1.000
_cell.angle_alpha   90.00
_cell.angle_beta   90.00
_cell.angle_gamma   90.00
#
_symmetry.space_group_name_H-M   'P 1'
#
loop_
_entity.id
_entity.type
_entity.pdbx_description
1 polymer ?
#
loop_
_entity_poly.entity_id
_entity_poly.type
_entity_poly.pdbx_seq_one_letter_code
_entity_poly.pdbx_strand_id
1 'polypeptide(L)'
;MKAISAIQRICVRAVPTKSNPKYFEWEHASICMFIPEADRGLALVKARQELIRRHWTFIKYEDRSTLIEARVREEGGAVLEAFKEALRGRVFFKVFIDTFGSGSKDRQTMLPARITEDFIDEVIIKAGGARLDTAGITPGIRNADYLLGRYIFELKDLQEEAMSKGPHQERLAQLFRPYARGEAWVTINPAMLSKSDFREYLNILGRPIQGHVRSAAKQIKETKKLLGRDDLLGGLLLLNTGFGTYPHDEFSAQVERYARKDTSEFNAVMTVSAWSQTNGFDTFAFYKISPQESQEEEIVAFQQAFSDCYMAMMTKLIQGALPAAAASAPASRSIGFAVDGIDFAWEAPRIPLPWERDAK
;
A
#
# COMPACT_ATOMS: atom_id res chain seq x y z
N MET A 1 23.94 -13.39 -38.75
CA MET A 1 22.83 -12.79 -37.96
C MET A 1 21.51 -13.23 -38.59
N LYS A 2 20.58 -13.78 -37.81
CA LYS A 2 19.22 -14.09 -38.30
C LYS A 2 18.55 -12.77 -38.66
N ALA A 3 18.02 -12.63 -39.88
CA ALA A 3 17.23 -11.46 -40.24
C ALA A 3 15.99 -11.39 -39.34
N ILE A 4 15.84 -10.30 -38.60
CA ILE A 4 14.64 -10.06 -37.78
C ILE A 4 13.51 -9.69 -38.75
N SER A 5 12.57 -10.59 -38.94
CA SER A 5 11.48 -10.44 -39.92
C SER A 5 10.22 -9.79 -39.35
N ALA A 6 10.12 -9.66 -38.02
CA ALA A 6 8.95 -9.08 -37.36
C ALA A 6 9.33 -8.40 -36.04
N ILE A 7 8.65 -7.29 -35.75
CA ILE A 7 8.78 -6.52 -34.51
C ILE A 7 7.45 -6.56 -33.78
N GLN A 8 7.44 -6.97 -32.51
CA GLN A 8 6.24 -6.86 -31.66
C GLN A 8 6.22 -5.50 -30.96
N ARG A 9 5.09 -4.81 -31.03
CA ARG A 9 4.75 -3.70 -30.14
C ARG A 9 4.03 -4.26 -28.92
N ILE A 10 4.61 -3.99 -27.74
CA ILE A 10 4.05 -4.38 -26.46
C ILE A 10 3.89 -3.10 -25.64
N CYS A 11 2.64 -2.75 -25.34
CA CYS A 11 2.31 -1.68 -24.40
C CYS A 11 1.86 -2.31 -23.09
N VAL A 12 2.48 -1.89 -22.00
CA VAL A 12 2.16 -2.38 -20.65
C VAL A 12 1.90 -1.23 -19.72
N ARG A 13 1.02 -1.50 -18.77
CA ARG A 13 0.96 -0.74 -17.53
C ARG A 13 2.03 -1.24 -16.58
N ALA A 14 2.78 -0.33 -15.96
CA ALA A 14 3.81 -0.66 -15.00
C ALA A 14 3.90 0.39 -13.88
N VAL A 15 4.51 0.01 -12.76
CA VAL A 15 4.91 0.93 -11.67
C VAL A 15 6.40 0.80 -11.38
N PRO A 16 7.09 1.88 -10.96
CA PRO A 16 8.49 1.82 -10.59
C PRO A 16 8.72 0.93 -9.36
N THR A 17 9.86 0.22 -9.33
CA THR A 17 10.32 -0.42 -8.09
C THR A 17 10.98 0.59 -7.16
N LYS A 18 11.18 0.24 -5.89
CA LYS A 18 11.96 1.06 -4.94
C LYS A 18 13.35 1.46 -5.46
N SER A 19 13.97 0.56 -6.23
CA SER A 19 15.28 0.76 -6.86
C SER A 19 15.27 1.56 -8.15
N ASN A 20 14.10 2.02 -8.62
CA ASN A 20 14.04 2.86 -9.81
C ASN A 20 14.78 4.19 -9.56
N PRO A 21 15.73 4.56 -10.42
CA PRO A 21 16.55 5.76 -10.18
C PRO A 21 15.79 7.06 -10.44
N LYS A 22 14.71 7.03 -11.24
CA LYS A 22 14.08 8.23 -11.77
C LYS A 22 12.69 8.52 -11.20
N TYR A 23 11.92 7.46 -10.93
CA TYR A 23 10.49 7.57 -10.61
C TYR A 23 10.15 7.01 -9.23
N PHE A 24 9.09 7.51 -8.61
CA PHE A 24 8.61 7.07 -7.30
C PHE A 24 7.70 5.84 -7.41
N GLU A 25 7.64 5.00 -6.37
CA GLU A 25 6.85 3.75 -6.38
C GLU A 25 5.33 3.96 -6.51
N TRP A 26 4.83 5.16 -6.17
CA TRP A 26 3.42 5.52 -6.32
C TRP A 26 3.07 5.99 -7.75
N GLU A 27 4.08 6.29 -8.59
CA GLU A 27 3.83 6.69 -9.96
C GLU A 27 3.41 5.48 -10.80
N HIS A 28 2.65 5.76 -11.84
CA HIS A 28 2.28 4.74 -12.81
C HIS A 28 2.67 5.19 -14.21
N ALA A 29 2.96 4.23 -15.08
CA ALA A 29 3.31 4.48 -16.46
C ALA A 29 2.61 3.51 -17.41
N SER A 30 2.32 4.01 -18.60
CA SER A 30 2.21 3.21 -19.81
C SER A 30 3.58 3.14 -20.48
N ILE A 31 4.07 1.94 -20.75
CA ILE A 31 5.38 1.71 -21.34
C ILE A 31 5.20 1.01 -22.68
N CYS A 32 5.66 1.66 -23.75
CA CYS A 32 5.66 1.10 -25.09
C CYS A 32 7.04 0.53 -25.42
N MET A 33 7.07 -0.74 -25.81
CA MET A 33 8.28 -1.44 -26.20
C MET A 33 8.16 -1.99 -27.62
N PHE A 34 9.23 -1.86 -28.41
CA PHE A 34 9.37 -2.61 -29.65
C PHE A 34 10.39 -3.73 -29.43
N ILE A 35 9.92 -4.97 -29.52
CA ILE A 35 10.72 -6.16 -29.27
C ILE A 35 11.06 -6.83 -30.61
N PRO A 36 12.36 -6.98 -30.93
CA PRO A 36 12.80 -7.67 -32.13
C PRO A 36 12.74 -9.19 -31.94
N GLU A 37 11.52 -9.71 -31.94
CA GLU A 37 11.25 -11.12 -31.80
C GLU A 37 9.99 -11.47 -32.62
N ALA A 38 10.08 -12.50 -33.44
CA ALA A 38 8.96 -12.92 -34.27
C ALA A 38 7.96 -13.74 -33.45
N ASP A 39 8.46 -14.57 -32.53
CA ASP A 39 7.61 -15.37 -31.64
C ASP A 39 6.97 -14.49 -30.56
N ARG A 40 5.63 -14.50 -30.51
CA ARG A 40 4.89 -13.65 -29.56
C ARG A 40 5.18 -14.03 -28.11
N GLY A 41 5.31 -15.31 -27.78
CA GLY A 41 5.59 -15.77 -26.42
C GLY A 41 6.96 -15.30 -25.94
N LEU A 42 7.99 -15.51 -26.76
CA LEU A 42 9.36 -15.04 -26.50
C LEU A 42 9.42 -13.51 -26.42
N ALA A 43 8.63 -12.79 -27.22
CA ALA A 43 8.57 -11.34 -27.15
C ALA A 43 8.02 -10.85 -25.80
N LEU A 44 6.99 -11.51 -25.25
CA LEU A 44 6.47 -11.20 -23.91
C LEU A 44 7.51 -11.48 -22.81
N VAL A 45 8.24 -12.60 -22.90
CA VAL A 45 9.32 -12.92 -21.95
C VAL A 45 10.41 -11.85 -22.00
N LYS A 46 10.86 -11.45 -23.20
CA LYS A 46 11.86 -10.38 -23.38
C LYS A 46 11.36 -9.03 -22.85
N ALA A 47 10.09 -8.68 -23.08
CA ALA A 47 9.49 -7.46 -22.54
C ALA A 47 9.50 -7.45 -21.00
N ARG A 48 9.14 -8.57 -20.36
CA ARG A 48 9.22 -8.71 -18.89
C ARG A 48 10.65 -8.53 -18.37
N GLN A 49 11.64 -9.14 -19.03
CA GLN A 49 13.05 -8.99 -18.68
C GLN A 49 13.51 -7.52 -18.79
N GLU A 50 13.07 -6.80 -19.83
CA GLU A 50 13.39 -5.39 -20.00
C GLU A 50 12.77 -4.49 -18.92
N LEU A 51 11.54 -4.77 -18.48
CA LEU A 51 10.93 -4.08 -17.34
C LEU A 51 11.75 -4.28 -16.06
N ILE A 52 12.09 -5.54 -15.73
CA ILE A 52 12.89 -5.87 -14.54
C ILE A 52 14.25 -5.17 -14.61
N ARG A 53 14.95 -5.28 -15.76
CA ARG A 53 16.25 -4.65 -16.00
C ARG A 53 16.22 -3.14 -15.80
N ARG A 54 15.09 -2.50 -16.05
CA ARG A 54 14.88 -1.05 -15.95
C ARG A 54 14.11 -0.64 -14.69
N HIS A 55 13.99 -1.54 -13.70
CA HIS A 55 13.38 -1.25 -12.40
C HIS A 55 11.88 -0.91 -12.46
N TRP A 56 11.14 -1.71 -13.23
CA TRP A 56 9.69 -1.63 -13.37
C TRP A 56 9.00 -2.93 -12.99
N THR A 57 7.90 -2.82 -12.26
CA THR A 57 6.97 -3.90 -11.96
C THR A 57 5.81 -3.86 -12.95
N PHE A 58 5.57 -4.97 -13.62
CA PHE A 58 4.43 -5.14 -14.54
C PHE A 58 3.10 -5.12 -13.78
N ILE A 59 2.07 -4.50 -14.37
CA ILE A 59 0.69 -4.47 -13.84
C ILE A 59 -0.28 -5.18 -14.80
N LYS A 60 -0.33 -4.76 -16.07
CA LYS A 60 -1.20 -5.39 -17.09
C LYS A 60 -0.73 -5.05 -18.50
N TYR A 61 -1.19 -5.80 -19.49
CA TYR A 61 -1.02 -5.43 -20.90
C TYR A 61 -2.09 -4.42 -21.32
N GLU A 62 -1.68 -3.43 -22.11
CA GLU A 62 -2.56 -2.44 -22.73
C GLU A 62 -2.72 -2.70 -24.23
N ASP A 63 -1.63 -3.10 -24.91
CA ASP A 63 -1.65 -3.51 -26.31
C ASP A 63 -0.57 -4.56 -26.60
N ARG A 64 -0.88 -5.47 -27.53
CA ARG A 64 0.05 -6.49 -28.03
C ARG A 64 -0.22 -6.67 -29.52
N SER A 65 0.66 -6.11 -30.35
CA SER A 65 0.47 -6.12 -31.80
C SER A 65 1.79 -6.38 -32.53
N THR A 66 1.70 -6.95 -33.73
CA THR A 66 2.86 -7.09 -34.63
C THR A 66 2.88 -5.86 -35.54
N LEU A 67 4.00 -5.13 -35.57
CA LEU A 67 4.12 -3.94 -36.40
C LEU A 67 4.20 -4.31 -37.89
N ILE A 68 3.46 -3.55 -38.70
CA ILE A 68 3.44 -3.70 -40.16
C ILE A 68 4.37 -2.65 -40.75
N GLU A 69 5.47 -3.08 -41.37
CA GLU A 69 6.53 -2.17 -41.85
C GLU A 69 6.01 -1.05 -42.77
N ALA A 70 5.13 -1.38 -43.72
CA ALA A 70 4.55 -0.39 -44.63
C ALA A 70 3.82 0.73 -43.87
N ARG A 71 3.05 0.38 -42.83
CA ARG A 71 2.33 1.34 -41.97
C ARG A 71 3.28 2.18 -41.12
N VAL A 72 4.33 1.56 -40.59
CA VAL A 72 5.35 2.28 -39.82
C VAL A 72 6.11 3.28 -40.69
N ARG A 73 6.38 2.94 -41.95
CA ARG A 73 7.01 3.85 -42.93
C ARG A 73 6.09 5.01 -43.34
N GLU A 74 4.80 4.73 -43.49
CA GLU A 74 3.75 5.73 -43.74
C GLU A 74 3.64 6.74 -42.58
N GLU A 75 3.61 6.25 -41.32
CA GLU A 75 3.59 7.09 -40.10
C GLU A 75 4.86 7.94 -39.96
N GLY A 76 6.03 7.37 -40.26
CA GLY A 76 7.30 8.08 -40.20
C GLY A 76 7.73 8.50 -38.78
N GLY A 77 8.55 9.56 -38.71
CA GLY A 77 8.97 10.19 -37.46
C GLY A 77 9.61 9.27 -36.42
N ALA A 78 9.32 9.53 -35.14
CA ALA A 78 9.91 8.81 -34.01
C ALA A 78 9.56 7.31 -33.99
N VAL A 79 8.40 6.92 -34.55
CA VAL A 79 7.96 5.53 -34.64
C VAL A 79 8.81 4.76 -35.65
N LEU A 80 9.07 5.35 -36.82
CA LEU A 80 9.95 4.75 -37.82
C LEU A 80 11.39 4.60 -37.32
N GLU A 81 11.92 5.61 -36.63
CA GLU A 81 13.28 5.52 -36.06
C GLU A 81 13.37 4.44 -34.98
N ALA A 82 12.40 4.35 -34.09
CA ALA A 82 12.30 3.27 -33.11
C ALA A 82 12.23 1.88 -33.76
N PHE A 83 11.48 1.75 -34.86
CA PHE A 83 11.35 0.50 -35.60
C PHE A 83 12.66 0.08 -36.30
N LYS A 84 13.37 1.03 -36.93
CA LYS A 84 14.70 0.77 -37.53
C LYS A 84 15.71 0.31 -36.50
N GLU A 85 15.70 0.90 -35.30
CA GLU A 85 16.55 0.49 -34.19
C GLU A 85 16.19 -0.93 -33.72
N ALA A 86 14.89 -1.25 -33.67
CA ALA A 86 14.42 -2.59 -33.37
C ALA A 86 14.86 -3.62 -34.42
N LEU A 87 14.78 -3.32 -35.72
CA LEU A 87 15.31 -4.19 -36.78
C LEU A 87 16.81 -4.48 -36.64
N ARG A 88 17.57 -3.61 -35.96
CA ARG A 88 19.00 -3.83 -35.62
C ARG A 88 19.20 -4.66 -34.35
N GLY A 89 18.12 -5.23 -33.79
CA GLY A 89 18.14 -6.06 -32.59
C GLY A 89 18.07 -5.31 -31.27
N ARG A 90 17.85 -3.99 -31.26
CA ARG A 90 17.76 -3.20 -30.02
C ARG A 90 16.32 -3.11 -29.53
N VAL A 91 16.10 -3.17 -28.22
CA VAL A 91 14.77 -2.91 -27.66
C VAL A 91 14.54 -1.39 -27.59
N PHE A 92 13.54 -0.91 -28.32
CA PHE A 92 12.97 0.41 -28.07
C PHE A 92 12.13 0.36 -26.79
N PHE A 93 12.26 1.37 -25.93
CA PHE A 93 11.58 1.42 -24.64
C PHE A 93 11.24 2.87 -24.32
N LYS A 94 9.95 3.23 -24.36
CA LYS A 94 9.46 4.57 -24.07
C LYS A 94 8.45 4.53 -22.93
N VAL A 95 8.67 5.40 -21.94
CA VAL A 95 7.84 5.53 -20.74
C VAL A 95 6.95 6.75 -20.91
N PHE A 96 5.66 6.58 -20.69
CA PHE A 96 4.65 7.62 -20.59
C PHE A 96 4.11 7.59 -19.17
N ILE A 97 4.48 8.58 -18.37
CA ILE A 97 4.07 8.69 -16.97
C ILE A 97 2.71 9.39 -16.91
N ASP A 98 1.81 8.91 -16.05
CA ASP A 98 0.47 9.49 -15.87
C ASP A 98 0.43 10.68 -14.92
N THR A 99 1.52 10.97 -14.22
CA THR A 99 1.60 11.97 -13.15
C THR A 99 2.16 13.30 -13.66
N PHE A 100 1.82 14.39 -12.98
CA PHE A 100 2.22 15.73 -13.41
C PHE A 100 3.73 15.97 -13.24
N GLY A 101 4.37 16.50 -14.29
CA GLY A 101 5.75 16.95 -14.23
C GLY A 101 6.76 15.83 -14.02
N SER A 102 6.54 14.68 -14.68
CA SER A 102 7.38 13.49 -14.58
C SER A 102 8.81 13.75 -15.06
N GLY A 103 9.82 13.60 -14.20
CA GLY A 103 11.18 13.98 -14.60
C GLY A 103 12.34 13.49 -13.75
N SER A 104 12.24 13.51 -12.42
CA SER A 104 13.25 12.94 -11.52
C SER A 104 12.77 12.97 -10.08
N LYS A 105 13.29 12.08 -9.24
CA LYS A 105 13.13 12.12 -7.78
C LYS A 105 13.63 13.43 -7.14
N ASP A 106 14.17 14.36 -7.92
CA ASP A 106 14.69 15.65 -7.47
C ASP A 106 13.57 16.65 -7.14
N ARG A 107 12.31 16.34 -7.46
CA ARG A 107 11.16 17.17 -7.08
C ARG A 107 10.64 16.79 -5.70
N GLN A 108 10.50 17.78 -4.82
CA GLN A 108 9.77 17.62 -3.57
C GLN A 108 8.28 17.38 -3.86
N THR A 109 7.82 16.17 -3.56
CA THR A 109 6.39 15.88 -3.43
C THR A 109 6.01 16.08 -1.97
N MET A 110 5.03 16.93 -1.70
CA MET A 110 4.53 17.10 -0.34
C MET A 110 3.68 15.89 0.03
N LEU A 111 4.25 15.01 0.85
CA LEU A 111 3.59 13.84 1.43
C LEU A 111 3.29 14.12 2.90
N PRO A 112 2.18 13.58 3.45
CA PRO A 112 1.85 13.77 4.85
C PRO A 112 2.92 13.17 5.76
N ALA A 113 3.05 13.71 6.97
CA ALA A 113 3.87 13.09 8.00
C ALA A 113 3.29 11.72 8.38
N ARG A 114 4.19 10.79 8.72
CA ARG A 114 3.81 9.48 9.27
C ARG A 114 3.25 9.67 10.68
N ILE A 115 2.16 8.98 10.99
CA ILE A 115 1.70 8.80 12.37
C ILE A 115 2.70 7.86 13.06
N THR A 116 3.40 8.38 14.06
CA THR A 116 4.38 7.66 14.87
C THR A 116 3.82 7.37 16.25
N GLU A 117 4.57 6.61 17.04
CA GLU A 117 4.28 6.42 18.45
C GLU A 117 4.29 7.76 19.22
N ASP A 118 5.27 8.64 18.97
CA ASP A 118 5.30 9.99 19.57
C ASP A 118 4.03 10.82 19.26
N PHE A 119 3.45 10.64 18.06
CA PHE A 119 2.18 11.28 17.73
C PHE A 119 1.05 10.73 18.61
N ILE A 120 1.01 9.41 18.83
CA ILE A 120 0.01 8.79 19.71
C ILE A 120 0.23 9.19 21.16
N ASP A 121 1.48 9.35 21.62
CA ASP A 121 1.78 9.88 22.95
C ASP A 121 1.13 11.27 23.14
N GLU A 122 1.28 12.18 22.17
CA GLU A 122 0.63 13.51 22.19
C GLU A 122 -0.90 13.39 22.23
N VAL A 123 -1.48 12.49 21.43
CA VAL A 123 -2.93 12.24 21.42
C VAL A 123 -3.43 11.75 22.77
N ILE A 124 -2.77 10.75 23.36
CA ILE A 124 -3.16 10.17 24.64
C ILE A 124 -3.08 11.22 25.76
N ILE A 125 -2.03 12.03 25.79
CA ILE A 125 -1.89 13.11 26.77
C ILE A 125 -3.02 14.14 26.61
N LYS A 126 -3.34 14.56 25.38
CA LYS A 126 -4.46 15.49 25.13
C LYS A 126 -5.83 14.90 25.46
N ALA A 127 -5.98 13.59 25.33
CA ALA A 127 -7.18 12.87 25.76
C ALA A 127 -7.30 12.75 27.29
N GLY A 128 -6.32 13.26 28.06
CA GLY A 128 -6.30 13.18 29.53
C GLY A 128 -5.69 11.88 30.08
N GLY A 129 -5.05 11.09 29.21
CA GLY A 129 -4.32 9.88 29.57
C GLY A 129 -2.84 10.12 29.82
N ALA A 130 -2.09 9.03 29.97
CA ALA A 130 -0.65 9.06 30.11
C ALA A 130 -0.03 7.77 29.56
N ARG A 131 1.27 7.84 29.24
CA ARG A 131 2.08 6.67 28.96
C ARG A 131 2.36 5.90 30.24
N LEU A 132 2.24 4.58 30.18
CA LEU A 132 2.59 3.68 31.27
C LEU A 132 4.09 3.40 31.24
N ASP A 133 4.80 3.84 32.28
CA ASP A 133 6.17 3.46 32.54
C ASP A 133 6.24 2.46 33.70
N THR A 134 6.50 1.20 33.38
CA THR A 134 6.70 0.14 34.38
C THR A 134 8.16 -0.30 34.51
N ALA A 135 9.10 0.42 33.90
CA ALA A 135 10.52 0.05 33.91
C ALA A 135 11.11 0.01 35.33
N GLY A 136 10.56 0.81 36.24
CA GLY A 136 10.93 0.82 37.66
C GLY A 136 10.37 -0.33 38.50
N ILE A 137 9.39 -1.10 37.98
CA ILE A 137 8.71 -2.16 38.75
C ILE A 137 9.39 -3.51 38.52
N THR A 138 9.62 -3.89 37.27
CA THR A 138 10.35 -5.13 36.93
C THR A 138 11.03 -4.98 35.57
N PRO A 139 12.36 -4.85 35.51
CA PRO A 139 13.08 -4.74 34.25
C PRO A 139 12.83 -5.94 33.33
N GLY A 140 12.44 -5.67 32.08
CA GLY A 140 12.32 -6.69 31.02
C GLY A 140 10.93 -7.27 30.79
N ILE A 141 9.91 -6.93 31.59
CA ILE A 141 8.51 -7.28 31.29
C ILE A 141 7.95 -6.25 30.31
N ARG A 142 7.29 -6.71 29.24
CA ARG A 142 6.59 -5.84 28.29
C ARG A 142 5.21 -5.49 28.86
N ASN A 143 4.97 -4.22 29.10
CA ASN A 143 3.67 -3.68 29.52
C ASN A 143 2.86 -3.15 28.33
N ALA A 144 1.60 -2.82 28.61
CA ALA A 144 0.74 -1.99 27.79
C ALA A 144 1.25 -0.55 27.81
N ASP A 145 1.05 0.16 26.71
CA ASP A 145 1.68 1.46 26.47
C ASP A 145 1.00 2.61 27.21
N TYR A 146 -0.32 2.57 27.38
CA TYR A 146 -1.09 3.74 27.82
C TYR A 146 -2.12 3.43 28.90
N LEU A 147 -2.37 4.43 29.75
CA LEU A 147 -3.51 4.50 30.65
C LEU A 147 -4.40 5.66 30.20
N LEU A 148 -5.68 5.39 29.96
CA LEU A 148 -6.68 6.40 29.62
C LEU A 148 -7.96 6.10 30.39
N GLY A 149 -8.24 6.92 31.41
CA GLY A 149 -9.34 6.68 32.34
C GLY A 149 -9.26 5.29 32.95
N ARG A 150 -10.28 4.46 32.68
CA ARG A 150 -10.37 3.08 33.21
C ARG A 150 -9.67 2.05 32.34
N TYR A 151 -9.14 2.44 31.19
CA TYR A 151 -8.55 1.52 30.21
C TYR A 151 -7.02 1.54 30.25
N ILE A 152 -6.42 0.37 30.09
CA ILE A 152 -5.03 0.22 29.65
C ILE A 152 -5.01 -0.16 28.18
N PHE A 153 -4.34 0.64 27.35
CA PHE A 153 -4.24 0.40 25.91
C PHE A 153 -2.85 -0.10 25.52
N GLU A 154 -2.81 -1.17 24.74
CA GLU A 154 -1.63 -1.54 23.96
C GLU A 154 -1.76 -0.93 22.55
N LEU A 155 -0.69 -0.28 22.10
CA LEU A 155 -0.53 0.21 20.75
C LEU A 155 0.21 -0.81 19.88
N LYS A 156 -0.33 -1.04 18.69
CA LYS A 156 0.34 -1.82 17.63
C LYS A 156 0.24 -1.04 16.32
N ASP A 157 1.26 -1.14 15.48
CA ASP A 157 1.31 -0.45 14.19
C ASP A 157 1.67 -1.41 13.05
N LEU A 158 0.79 -1.49 12.05
CA LEU A 158 0.97 -2.22 10.80
C LEU A 158 1.57 -1.29 9.75
N GLN A 159 2.90 -1.33 9.64
CA GLN A 159 3.67 -0.51 8.71
C GLN A 159 3.99 -1.19 7.38
N GLU A 160 3.87 -2.51 7.31
CA GLU A 160 4.28 -3.28 6.13
C GLU A 160 3.08 -3.76 5.32
N GLU A 161 3.18 -3.57 4.01
CA GLU A 161 2.19 -4.02 3.05
C GLU A 161 2.21 -5.56 2.92
N ALA A 162 1.17 -6.22 3.43
CA ALA A 162 1.15 -7.67 3.49
C ALA A 162 1.11 -8.33 2.11
N MET A 163 0.51 -7.69 1.09
CA MET A 163 0.49 -8.21 -0.28
C MET A 163 1.89 -8.19 -0.94
N SER A 164 2.85 -7.44 -0.37
CA SER A 164 4.24 -7.44 -0.84
C SER A 164 5.07 -8.62 -0.32
N LYS A 165 4.50 -9.50 0.52
CA LYS A 165 5.22 -10.63 1.13
C LYS A 165 5.02 -11.91 0.32
N GLY A 166 6.13 -12.59 -0.03
CA GLY A 166 6.12 -13.82 -0.85
C GLY A 166 5.09 -14.88 -0.43
N PRO A 167 5.01 -15.28 0.87
CA PRO A 167 4.02 -16.26 1.32
C PRO A 167 2.56 -15.82 1.14
N HIS A 168 2.27 -14.51 1.13
CA HIS A 168 0.94 -14.01 0.82
C HIS A 168 0.71 -13.99 -0.69
N GLN A 169 1.72 -13.60 -1.48
CA GLN A 169 1.65 -13.60 -2.94
C GLN A 169 1.33 -14.98 -3.51
N GLU A 170 1.96 -16.04 -3.00
CA GLU A 170 1.66 -17.42 -3.41
C GLU A 170 0.20 -17.81 -3.14
N ARG A 171 -0.32 -17.49 -1.95
CA ARG A 171 -1.71 -17.81 -1.58
C ARG A 171 -2.72 -16.95 -2.35
N LEU A 172 -2.41 -15.67 -2.57
CA LEU A 172 -3.22 -14.79 -3.41
C LEU A 172 -3.23 -15.28 -4.86
N ALA A 173 -2.10 -15.73 -5.40
CA ALA A 173 -2.03 -16.31 -6.74
C ALA A 173 -2.92 -17.55 -6.86
N GLN A 174 -2.88 -18.45 -5.86
CA GLN A 174 -3.76 -19.63 -5.82
C GLN A 174 -5.24 -19.23 -5.78
N LEU A 175 -5.59 -18.22 -4.96
CA LEU A 175 -6.96 -17.74 -4.82
C LEU A 175 -7.50 -17.08 -6.09
N PHE A 176 -6.68 -16.27 -6.77
CA PHE A 176 -7.08 -15.50 -7.94
C PHE A 176 -6.88 -16.23 -9.27
N ARG A 177 -6.08 -17.31 -9.34
CA ARG A 177 -5.84 -18.07 -10.58
C ARG A 177 -7.12 -18.57 -11.27
N PRO A 178 -8.15 -19.08 -10.56
CA PRO A 178 -9.42 -19.46 -11.20
C PRO A 178 -10.13 -18.29 -11.90
N TYR A 179 -9.84 -17.05 -11.50
CA TYR A 179 -10.41 -15.84 -12.05
C TYR A 179 -9.62 -15.27 -13.25
N ALA A 180 -8.51 -15.90 -13.64
CA ALA A 180 -7.63 -15.45 -14.72
C ALA A 180 -8.26 -15.53 -16.13
N ARG A 181 -9.32 -16.30 -16.33
CA ARG A 181 -10.01 -16.48 -17.63
C ARG A 181 -9.07 -16.83 -18.81
N GLY A 182 -7.97 -17.54 -18.52
CA GLY A 182 -6.97 -17.93 -19.53
C GLY A 182 -5.95 -16.84 -19.90
N GLU A 183 -5.96 -15.70 -19.20
CA GLU A 183 -4.98 -14.62 -19.40
C GLU A 183 -3.65 -14.93 -18.72
N ALA A 184 -2.57 -14.35 -19.27
CA ALA A 184 -1.23 -14.42 -18.69
C ALA A 184 -1.01 -13.42 -17.54
N TRP A 185 -2.05 -12.67 -17.17
CA TRP A 185 -2.07 -11.74 -16.05
C TRP A 185 -3.44 -11.76 -15.38
N VAL A 186 -3.51 -11.35 -14.12
CA VAL A 186 -4.74 -11.32 -13.31
C VAL A 186 -4.76 -10.04 -12.48
N THR A 187 -5.87 -9.31 -12.56
CA THR A 187 -6.13 -8.20 -11.63
C THR A 187 -6.66 -8.75 -10.31
N ILE A 188 -5.97 -8.45 -9.22
CA ILE A 188 -6.43 -8.71 -7.85
C ILE A 188 -7.50 -7.67 -7.51
N ASN A 189 -8.75 -8.03 -7.74
CA ASN A 189 -9.90 -7.23 -7.37
C ASN A 189 -10.78 -8.04 -6.39
N PRO A 190 -10.88 -7.66 -5.11
CA PRO A 190 -11.72 -8.41 -4.16
C PRO A 190 -13.22 -8.41 -4.53
N ALA A 191 -13.70 -7.42 -5.29
CA ALA A 191 -15.12 -7.28 -5.65
C ALA A 191 -15.63 -8.37 -6.61
N MET A 192 -14.74 -9.11 -7.27
CA MET A 192 -15.11 -10.22 -8.15
C MET A 192 -15.07 -11.59 -7.46
N LEU A 193 -14.66 -11.65 -6.20
CA LEU A 193 -14.59 -12.91 -5.44
C LEU A 193 -15.98 -13.37 -5.00
N SER A 194 -16.16 -14.68 -4.95
CA SER A 194 -17.28 -15.29 -4.22
C SER A 194 -17.21 -14.93 -2.72
N LYS A 195 -18.32 -15.07 -1.97
CA LYS A 195 -18.31 -14.79 -0.52
C LYS A 195 -17.29 -15.63 0.25
N SER A 196 -17.09 -16.90 -0.13
CA SER A 196 -16.10 -17.78 0.49
C SER A 196 -14.68 -17.34 0.17
N ASP A 197 -14.42 -17.00 -1.10
CA ASP A 197 -13.08 -16.59 -1.54
C ASP A 197 -12.71 -15.21 -1.00
N PHE A 198 -13.69 -14.31 -0.87
CA PHE A 198 -13.49 -13.02 -0.21
C PHE A 198 -13.08 -13.19 1.26
N ARG A 199 -13.70 -14.12 2.00
CA ARG A 199 -13.26 -14.44 3.37
C ARG A 199 -11.85 -15.01 3.40
N GLU A 200 -11.50 -15.86 2.42
CA GLU A 200 -10.14 -16.40 2.35
C GLU A 200 -9.11 -15.32 2.00
N TYR A 201 -9.45 -14.40 1.10
CA TYR A 201 -8.65 -13.20 0.82
C TYR A 201 -8.36 -12.41 2.10
N LEU A 202 -9.39 -12.10 2.89
CA LEU A 202 -9.22 -11.40 4.17
C LEU A 202 -8.39 -12.21 5.17
N ASN A 203 -8.50 -13.54 5.18
CA ASN A 203 -7.70 -14.41 6.05
C ASN A 203 -6.22 -14.48 5.64
N ILE A 204 -5.92 -14.48 4.34
CA ILE A 204 -4.55 -14.43 3.83
C ILE A 204 -3.87 -13.15 4.31
N LEU A 205 -4.55 -12.02 4.12
CA LEU A 205 -4.04 -10.70 4.47
C LEU A 205 -4.09 -10.40 5.98
N GLY A 206 -4.99 -11.03 6.73
CA GLY A 206 -5.22 -10.76 8.16
C GLY A 206 -4.29 -11.48 9.14
N ARG A 207 -3.38 -12.35 8.69
CA ARG A 207 -2.45 -13.06 9.58
C ARG A 207 -1.59 -12.13 10.47
N PRO A 208 -0.98 -11.04 9.94
CA PRO A 208 -0.25 -10.09 10.77
C PRO A 208 -1.14 -9.46 11.85
N ILE A 209 -2.38 -9.11 11.50
CA ILE A 209 -3.38 -8.55 12.42
C ILE A 209 -3.60 -9.51 13.60
N GLN A 210 -3.85 -10.78 13.31
CA GLN A 210 -4.07 -11.79 14.35
C GLN A 210 -2.86 -11.93 15.30
N GLY A 211 -1.64 -11.85 14.76
CA GLY A 211 -0.41 -11.85 15.56
C GLY A 211 -0.34 -10.66 16.53
N HIS A 212 -0.64 -9.46 16.06
CA HIS A 212 -0.68 -8.26 16.89
C HIS A 212 -1.74 -8.33 17.99
N VAL A 213 -2.95 -8.79 17.65
CA VAL A 213 -4.04 -8.99 18.62
C VAL A 213 -3.61 -9.92 19.75
N ARG A 214 -3.00 -11.07 19.43
CA ARG A 214 -2.53 -12.04 20.44
C ARG A 214 -1.41 -11.47 21.31
N SER A 215 -0.46 -10.74 20.70
CA SER A 215 0.63 -10.10 21.44
C SER A 215 0.09 -9.05 22.41
N ALA A 216 -0.83 -8.20 21.96
CA ALA A 216 -1.41 -7.15 22.77
C ALA A 216 -2.20 -7.71 23.96
N ALA A 217 -3.00 -8.76 23.74
CA ALA A 217 -3.74 -9.42 24.81
C ALA A 217 -2.81 -9.93 25.93
N LYS A 218 -1.66 -10.50 25.56
CA LYS A 218 -0.65 -10.96 26.51
C LYS A 218 -0.08 -9.79 27.34
N GLN A 219 0.27 -8.68 26.69
CA GLN A 219 0.83 -7.50 27.36
C GLN A 219 -0.18 -6.85 28.32
N ILE A 220 -1.45 -6.73 27.94
CA ILE A 220 -2.51 -6.24 28.81
C ILE A 220 -2.62 -7.08 30.08
N LYS A 221 -2.70 -8.41 29.92
CA LYS A 221 -2.79 -9.34 31.04
C LYS A 221 -1.59 -9.23 31.98
N GLU A 222 -0.38 -9.18 31.41
CA GLU A 222 0.86 -9.01 32.19
C GLU A 222 0.88 -7.67 32.93
N THR A 223 0.36 -6.61 32.30
CA THR A 223 0.28 -5.26 32.90
C THR A 223 -0.69 -5.20 34.07
N LYS A 224 -1.92 -5.73 33.94
CA LYS A 224 -2.89 -5.77 35.05
C LYS A 224 -2.30 -6.48 36.28
N LYS A 225 -1.66 -7.63 36.04
CA LYS A 225 -0.98 -8.40 37.07
C LYS A 225 0.17 -7.62 37.72
N LEU A 226 0.99 -6.93 36.91
CA LEU A 226 2.12 -6.14 37.39
C LEU A 226 1.67 -4.97 38.26
N LEU A 227 0.57 -4.31 37.89
CA LEU A 227 0.01 -3.18 38.62
C LEU A 227 -0.85 -3.60 39.82
N GLY A 228 -1.23 -4.89 39.92
CA GLY A 228 -2.22 -5.36 40.90
C GLY A 228 -3.60 -4.74 40.69
N ARG A 229 -3.96 -4.41 39.44
CA ARG A 229 -5.15 -3.66 39.05
C ARG A 229 -6.00 -4.44 38.06
N ASP A 230 -6.62 -5.51 38.56
CA ASP A 230 -7.54 -6.34 37.78
C ASP A 230 -8.86 -5.61 37.43
N ASP A 231 -9.14 -4.48 38.08
CA ASP A 231 -10.27 -3.60 37.81
C ASP A 231 -10.11 -2.78 36.52
N LEU A 232 -8.89 -2.65 35.98
CA LEU A 232 -8.66 -1.93 34.74
C LEU A 232 -9.18 -2.71 33.53
N LEU A 233 -9.77 -1.99 32.59
CA LEU A 233 -10.28 -2.53 31.33
C LEU A 233 -9.15 -2.63 30.31
N GLY A 234 -9.13 -3.70 29.50
CA GLY A 234 -8.12 -3.85 28.46
C GLY A 234 -8.56 -3.19 27.16
N GLY A 235 -7.64 -2.50 26.50
CA GLY A 235 -7.87 -1.81 25.23
C GLY A 235 -6.82 -2.16 24.19
N LEU A 236 -7.23 -2.37 22.94
CA LEU A 236 -6.32 -2.44 21.80
C LEU A 236 -6.43 -1.16 20.98
N LEU A 237 -5.32 -0.50 20.69
CA LEU A 237 -5.21 0.53 19.67
C LEU A 237 -4.33 0.00 18.52
N LEU A 238 -4.92 -0.30 17.37
CA LEU A 238 -4.19 -0.83 16.22
C LEU A 238 -4.18 0.17 15.06
N LEU A 239 -2.99 0.62 14.69
CA LEU A 239 -2.77 1.50 13.55
C LEU A 239 -2.49 0.68 12.29
N ASN A 240 -3.05 1.14 11.17
CA ASN A 240 -2.70 0.76 9.82
C ASN A 240 -2.12 2.00 9.12
N THR A 241 -0.79 2.10 9.13
CA THR A 241 -0.04 3.22 8.53
C THR A 241 0.75 2.82 7.28
N GLY A 242 0.70 1.55 6.87
CA GLY A 242 1.42 1.05 5.70
C GLY A 242 0.75 -0.09 4.95
N PHE A 243 -0.44 -0.52 5.35
CA PHE A 243 -1.20 -1.59 4.69
C PHE A 243 -2.29 -0.99 3.79
N GLY A 244 -1.84 -0.30 2.74
CA GLY A 244 -2.69 0.51 1.85
C GLY A 244 -3.63 -0.31 0.96
N THR A 245 -3.39 -1.60 0.78
CA THR A 245 -4.30 -2.49 0.03
C THR A 245 -5.55 -2.90 0.80
N TYR A 246 -5.62 -2.62 2.11
CA TYR A 246 -6.66 -3.10 3.01
C TYR A 246 -7.57 -1.96 3.45
N PRO A 247 -8.83 -1.87 2.96
CA PRO A 247 -9.77 -0.83 3.34
C PRO A 247 -10.01 -0.80 4.85
N HIS A 248 -10.18 0.40 5.43
CA HIS A 248 -10.32 0.57 6.87
C HIS A 248 -11.48 -0.23 7.48
N ASP A 249 -12.63 -0.31 6.79
CA ASP A 249 -13.82 -0.97 7.35
C ASP A 249 -13.60 -2.48 7.47
N GLU A 250 -12.99 -3.09 6.44
CA GLU A 250 -12.57 -4.49 6.50
C GLU A 250 -11.51 -4.68 7.58
N PHE A 251 -10.56 -3.73 7.69
CA PHE A 251 -9.47 -3.81 8.66
C PHE A 251 -10.04 -3.82 10.07
N SER A 252 -10.91 -2.86 10.41
CA SER A 252 -11.55 -2.79 11.72
C SER A 252 -12.38 -4.03 12.01
N ALA A 253 -13.20 -4.47 11.05
CA ALA A 253 -14.02 -5.68 11.21
C ALA A 253 -13.17 -6.93 11.47
N GLN A 254 -12.03 -7.06 10.78
CA GLN A 254 -11.10 -8.18 10.96
C GLN A 254 -10.42 -8.13 12.34
N VAL A 255 -10.00 -6.94 12.80
CA VAL A 255 -9.40 -6.74 14.13
C VAL A 255 -10.40 -7.11 15.22
N GLU A 256 -11.62 -6.58 15.14
CA GLU A 256 -12.69 -6.92 16.08
C GLU A 256 -12.97 -8.43 16.11
N ARG A 257 -13.03 -9.06 14.93
CA ARG A 257 -13.25 -10.51 14.84
C ARG A 257 -12.17 -11.28 15.58
N TYR A 258 -10.90 -10.94 15.37
CA TYR A 258 -9.79 -11.61 16.07
C TYR A 258 -9.78 -11.27 17.56
N ALA A 259 -10.05 -10.03 17.95
CA ALA A 259 -10.11 -9.61 19.33
C ALA A 259 -11.18 -10.38 20.12
N ARG A 260 -12.37 -10.58 19.55
CA ARG A 260 -13.46 -11.37 20.16
C ARG A 260 -13.20 -12.87 20.15
N LYS A 261 -12.58 -13.39 19.09
CA LYS A 261 -12.38 -14.84 18.91
C LYS A 261 -11.22 -15.38 19.73
N ASP A 262 -10.11 -14.65 19.77
CA ASP A 262 -8.83 -15.20 20.24
C ASP A 262 -8.54 -14.85 21.71
N THR A 263 -9.30 -13.94 22.34
CA THR A 263 -9.07 -13.52 23.74
C THR A 263 -10.31 -12.88 24.38
N SER A 264 -10.34 -12.80 25.71
CA SER A 264 -11.30 -12.03 26.50
C SER A 264 -10.69 -10.81 27.20
N GLU A 265 -9.41 -10.53 26.95
CA GLU A 265 -8.67 -9.45 27.63
C GLU A 265 -9.05 -8.05 27.15
N PHE A 266 -9.72 -7.93 26.00
CA PHE A 266 -10.13 -6.65 25.42
C PHE A 266 -11.57 -6.31 25.77
N ASN A 267 -11.74 -5.13 26.36
CA ASN A 267 -13.02 -4.46 26.60
C ASN A 267 -13.27 -3.35 25.56
N ALA A 268 -12.21 -2.79 24.96
CA ALA A 268 -12.29 -1.84 23.85
C ALA A 268 -11.29 -2.19 22.75
N VAL A 269 -11.68 -1.93 21.51
CA VAL A 269 -10.82 -2.06 20.34
C VAL A 269 -11.00 -0.78 19.52
N MET A 270 -9.90 -0.06 19.33
CA MET A 270 -9.82 1.09 18.45
C MET A 270 -8.88 0.77 17.31
N THR A 271 -9.26 1.15 16.10
CA THR A 271 -8.41 1.04 14.94
C THR A 271 -8.30 2.37 14.24
N VAL A 272 -7.12 2.66 13.70
CA VAL A 272 -6.89 3.87 12.90
C VAL A 272 -6.23 3.44 11.61
N SER A 273 -6.76 3.84 10.46
CA SER A 273 -6.05 3.74 9.19
C SER A 273 -5.71 5.13 8.70
N ALA A 274 -4.47 5.33 8.26
CA ALA A 274 -4.06 6.56 7.59
C ALA A 274 -3.36 6.22 6.28
N TRP A 275 -3.75 6.90 5.22
CA TRP A 275 -3.20 6.68 3.89
C TRP A 275 -3.17 7.99 3.11
N SER A 276 -2.40 8.00 2.02
CA SER A 276 -2.37 9.15 1.12
C SER A 276 -2.32 8.71 -0.32
N GLN A 277 -2.83 9.56 -1.19
CA GLN A 277 -2.78 9.39 -2.63
C GLN A 277 -2.18 10.66 -3.22
N THR A 278 -1.37 10.53 -4.28
CA THR A 278 -0.82 11.68 -4.99
C THR A 278 -0.73 11.40 -6.49
N ASN A 279 -0.87 12.44 -7.31
CA ASN A 279 -0.57 12.42 -8.74
C ASN A 279 0.65 13.31 -9.08
N GLY A 280 1.43 13.71 -8.07
CA GLY A 280 2.57 14.62 -8.19
C GLY A 280 2.22 16.11 -8.26
N PHE A 281 0.93 16.44 -8.42
CA PHE A 281 0.41 17.81 -8.31
C PHE A 281 -0.45 17.95 -7.04
N ASP A 282 -1.51 17.14 -6.95
CA ASP A 282 -2.37 17.03 -5.78
C ASP A 282 -1.90 15.89 -4.88
N THR A 283 -1.94 16.12 -3.56
CA THR A 283 -1.84 15.07 -2.55
C THR A 283 -3.04 15.12 -1.65
N PHE A 284 -3.74 14.00 -1.50
CA PHE A 284 -4.82 13.84 -0.53
C PHE A 284 -4.34 12.93 0.59
N ALA A 285 -4.45 13.40 1.82
CA ALA A 285 -4.16 12.64 3.02
C ALA A 285 -5.49 12.31 3.72
N PHE A 286 -5.64 11.06 4.13
CA PHE A 286 -6.86 10.54 4.72
C PHE A 286 -6.53 9.80 6.00
N TYR A 287 -7.47 9.84 6.94
CA TYR A 287 -7.51 8.88 8.04
C TYR A 287 -8.94 8.47 8.33
N LYS A 288 -9.09 7.32 8.98
CA LYS A 288 -10.37 6.84 9.52
C LYS A 288 -10.12 6.14 10.84
N ILE A 289 -11.03 6.34 11.79
CA ILE A 289 -11.00 5.73 13.11
C ILE A 289 -12.24 4.86 13.27
N SER A 290 -12.08 3.67 13.85
CA SER A 290 -13.17 2.81 14.30
C SER A 290 -13.02 2.46 15.78
N PRO A 291 -14.13 2.33 16.54
CA PRO A 291 -15.49 2.60 16.09
C PRO A 291 -15.65 4.08 15.70
N GLN A 292 -16.58 4.40 14.79
CA GLN A 292 -16.80 5.80 14.35
C GLN A 292 -17.51 6.60 15.43
N GLU A 293 -18.41 5.94 16.15
CA GLU A 293 -19.17 6.50 17.26
C GLU A 293 -18.96 5.63 18.49
N SER A 294 -18.87 6.24 19.66
CA SER A 294 -18.75 5.57 20.94
C SER A 294 -19.50 6.36 22.00
N GLN A 295 -20.02 5.66 23.01
CA GLN A 295 -20.54 6.27 24.23
C GLN A 295 -19.52 6.24 25.38
N GLU A 296 -18.42 5.50 25.22
CA GLU A 296 -17.34 5.47 26.20
C GLU A 296 -16.54 6.79 26.13
N GLU A 297 -16.56 7.56 27.21
CA GLU A 297 -15.93 8.88 27.30
C GLU A 297 -14.45 8.85 26.93
N GLU A 298 -13.72 7.79 27.33
CA GLU A 298 -12.30 7.62 27.02
C GLU A 298 -12.05 7.48 25.50
N ILE A 299 -12.92 6.76 24.79
CA ILE A 299 -12.81 6.56 23.33
C ILE A 299 -13.14 7.86 22.60
N VAL A 300 -14.18 8.58 23.05
CA VAL A 300 -14.57 9.88 22.48
C VAL A 300 -13.47 10.91 22.68
N ALA A 301 -12.87 10.97 23.88
CA ALA A 301 -11.74 11.84 24.17
C ALA A 301 -10.53 11.55 23.27
N PHE A 302 -10.21 10.26 23.07
CA PHE A 302 -9.15 9.86 22.14
C PHE A 302 -9.45 10.31 20.70
N GLN A 303 -10.66 10.07 20.18
CA GLN A 303 -11.04 10.44 18.82
C GLN A 303 -10.92 11.95 18.58
N GLN A 304 -11.40 12.76 19.52
CA GLN A 304 -11.31 14.22 19.45
C GLN A 304 -9.85 14.67 19.49
N ALA A 305 -9.07 14.18 20.45
CA ALA A 305 -7.64 14.50 20.57
C ALA A 305 -6.85 14.08 19.32
N PHE A 306 -7.18 12.92 18.73
CA PHE A 306 -6.56 12.45 17.50
C PHE A 306 -6.83 13.41 16.35
N SER A 307 -8.09 13.81 16.15
CA SER A 307 -8.49 14.76 15.12
C SER A 307 -7.73 16.09 15.27
N ASP A 308 -7.67 16.63 16.48
CA ASP A 308 -7.00 17.90 16.76
C ASP A 308 -5.49 17.82 16.53
N CYS A 309 -4.84 16.74 16.99
CA CYS A 309 -3.43 16.49 16.74
C CYS A 309 -3.13 16.31 15.25
N TYR A 310 -3.97 15.58 14.52
CA TYR A 310 -3.80 15.35 13.09
C TYR A 310 -3.91 16.66 12.30
N MET A 311 -4.92 17.49 12.60
CA MET A 311 -5.08 18.80 11.95
C MET A 311 -3.92 19.75 12.27
N ALA A 312 -3.43 19.73 13.51
CA ALA A 312 -2.23 20.49 13.88
C ALA A 312 -0.99 20.00 13.13
N MET A 313 -0.80 18.68 12.99
CA MET A 313 0.29 18.07 12.22
C MET A 313 0.23 18.48 10.74
N MET A 314 -0.95 18.42 10.13
CA MET A 314 -1.15 18.84 8.73
C MET A 314 -0.91 20.35 8.55
N THR A 315 -1.32 21.17 9.51
CA THR A 315 -1.04 22.61 9.50
C THR A 315 0.47 22.88 9.54
N LYS A 316 1.21 22.19 10.43
CA LYS A 316 2.68 22.28 10.51
C LYS A 316 3.35 21.83 9.22
N LEU A 317 2.83 20.78 8.55
CA LEU A 317 3.34 20.32 7.26
C LEU A 317 3.24 21.44 6.20
N ILE A 318 2.06 22.04 6.05
CA ILE A 318 1.84 23.12 5.07
C ILE A 318 2.70 24.35 5.36
N GLN A 319 2.91 24.67 6.64
CA GLN A 319 3.77 25.78 7.07
C GLN A 319 5.27 25.47 6.91
N GLY A 320 5.66 24.25 6.53
CA GLY A 320 7.07 23.84 6.52
C GLY A 320 7.70 23.80 7.92
N ALA A 321 6.87 23.71 8.96
CA ALA A 321 7.27 23.75 10.38
C ALA A 321 7.47 22.36 10.99
N LEU A 322 7.33 21.29 10.20
CA LEU A 322 7.69 19.95 10.66
C LEU A 322 9.21 19.79 10.76
N PRO A 323 9.71 19.07 11.78
CA PRO A 323 11.13 18.77 11.87
C PRO A 323 11.63 18.06 10.61
N ALA A 324 12.85 18.37 10.16
CA ALA A 324 13.46 17.69 9.00
C ALA A 324 13.60 16.17 9.19
N ALA A 325 13.61 15.70 10.45
CA ALA A 325 13.64 14.28 10.80
C ALA A 325 12.26 13.58 10.71
N ALA A 326 11.16 14.33 10.54
CA ALA A 326 9.83 13.76 10.43
C ALA A 326 9.73 12.93 9.14
N ALA A 327 9.55 11.61 9.29
CA ALA A 327 9.39 10.73 8.15
C ALA A 327 8.05 11.00 7.46
N SER A 328 8.07 11.14 6.13
CA SER A 328 6.84 11.16 5.34
C SER A 328 6.21 9.76 5.30
N ALA A 329 4.88 9.71 5.37
CA ALA A 329 4.12 8.53 5.02
C ALA A 329 4.19 8.31 3.50
N PRO A 330 4.49 7.10 3.02
CA PRO A 330 4.44 6.83 1.59
C PRO A 330 3.00 6.93 1.07
N ALA A 331 2.84 7.43 -0.15
CA ALA A 331 1.57 7.32 -0.86
C ALA A 331 1.25 5.86 -1.19
N SER A 332 -0.05 5.55 -1.29
CA SER A 332 -0.55 4.28 -1.78
C SER A 332 0.06 3.96 -3.15
N ARG A 333 0.48 2.72 -3.33
CA ARG A 333 1.16 2.24 -4.54
C ARG A 333 0.56 0.93 -5.01
N SER A 334 0.49 0.73 -6.33
CA SER A 334 0.14 -0.59 -6.87
C SER A 334 1.17 -1.65 -6.51
N ILE A 335 0.72 -2.89 -6.53
CA ILE A 335 1.55 -4.05 -6.24
C ILE A 335 1.39 -5.01 -7.39
N GLY A 336 2.51 -5.41 -7.99
CA GLY A 336 2.56 -6.46 -9.00
C GLY A 336 3.57 -7.53 -8.58
N PHE A 337 3.27 -8.79 -8.88
CA PHE A 337 4.14 -9.93 -8.65
C PHE A 337 3.82 -11.06 -9.64
N ALA A 338 4.72 -12.03 -9.78
CA ALA A 338 4.53 -13.15 -10.72
C ALA A 338 4.66 -14.50 -9.99
N VAL A 339 3.75 -15.43 -10.30
CA VAL A 339 3.75 -16.81 -9.77
C VAL A 339 3.45 -17.79 -10.91
N ASP A 340 4.32 -18.78 -11.10
CA ASP A 340 4.28 -19.75 -12.19
C ASP A 340 4.03 -19.14 -13.59
N GLY A 341 4.67 -18.00 -13.89
CA GLY A 341 4.59 -17.34 -15.19
C GLY A 341 3.33 -16.49 -15.44
N ILE A 342 2.41 -16.44 -14.47
CA ILE A 342 1.23 -15.56 -14.46
C ILE A 342 1.55 -14.33 -13.62
N ASP A 343 1.26 -13.14 -14.15
CA ASP A 343 1.39 -11.89 -13.41
C ASP A 343 0.11 -11.60 -12.61
N PHE A 344 0.24 -11.12 -11.38
CA PHE A 344 -0.86 -10.70 -10.53
C PHE A 344 -0.63 -9.26 -10.10
N ALA A 345 -1.66 -8.43 -10.18
CA ALA A 345 -1.53 -7.04 -9.78
C ALA A 345 -2.77 -6.49 -9.09
N TRP A 346 -2.55 -5.79 -7.99
CA TRP A 346 -3.51 -4.87 -7.38
C TRP A 346 -3.17 -3.44 -7.80
N GLU A 347 -4.15 -2.70 -8.31
CA GLU A 347 -3.97 -1.30 -8.68
C GLU A 347 -4.45 -0.38 -7.56
N ALA A 348 -3.59 0.53 -7.11
CA ALA A 348 -3.98 1.58 -6.20
C ALA A 348 -4.98 2.55 -6.87
N PRO A 349 -5.95 3.11 -6.13
CA PRO A 349 -6.79 4.18 -6.65
C PRO A 349 -5.95 5.37 -7.11
N ARG A 350 -6.38 6.02 -8.20
CA ARG A 350 -5.69 7.18 -8.76
C ARG A 350 -6.48 8.45 -8.59
N ILE A 351 -5.74 9.54 -8.41
CA ILE A 351 -6.27 10.90 -8.46
C ILE A 351 -6.15 11.37 -9.91
N PRO A 352 -7.26 11.69 -10.60
CA PRO A 352 -7.18 12.29 -11.93
C PRO A 352 -6.51 13.66 -11.84
N LEU A 353 -5.71 13.98 -12.85
CA LEU A 353 -5.09 15.29 -12.98
C LEU A 353 -6.18 16.37 -13.10
N PRO A 354 -5.90 17.63 -12.70
CA PRO A 354 -6.92 18.69 -12.72
C PRO A 354 -7.63 18.82 -14.08
N TRP A 355 -6.90 18.75 -15.19
CA TRP A 355 -7.46 18.84 -16.55
C TRP A 355 -8.16 17.57 -17.06
N GLU A 356 -8.04 16.45 -16.36
CA GLU A 356 -8.79 15.22 -16.68
C GLU A 356 -10.17 15.20 -16.01
N ARG A 357 -10.38 16.00 -14.96
CA ARG A 357 -11.65 16.08 -14.24
C ARG A 357 -12.74 16.76 -15.06
N ASP A 358 -12.35 17.75 -15.86
CA ASP A 358 -13.26 18.56 -16.68
C ASP A 358 -13.57 17.92 -18.05
N ALA A 359 -12.93 16.81 -18.39
CA ALA A 359 -13.08 16.11 -19.67
C ALA A 359 -14.16 15.00 -19.67
N LYS A 360 -15.00 14.94 -18.63
CA LYS A 360 -16.08 13.96 -18.47
C LYS A 360 -17.46 14.58 -18.51
#